data_AF-A0A356FZ35-F1
#
_entry.id   AF-A0A356FZ35-F1
#
_cell.length_a   1.000
_cell.length_b   1.000
_cell.length_c   1.000
_cell.angle_alpha   90.00
_cell.angle_beta   90.00
_cell.angle_gamma   90.00
#
_symmetry.space_group_name_H-M   'P 1'
#
loop_
_entity.id
_entity.type
_entity.pdbx_description
1 polymer ?
#
loop_
_entity_poly.entity_id
_entity_poly.type
_entity_poly.pdbx_seq_one_letter_code
_entity_poly.pdbx_strand_id
1 'polypeptide(L)'
;IISRINGFTSVETEYDYKTGELKIVSEKAFSKGDRAKVKCYGADDVSEGVAIMIKEGVDVSITGNSTNPTRFQHPVAGTYKKWAIENGKKYFSVASGGGTGRTLHPDNVAAGPASYGMTDTMGRMHGDAQFAGSSSVPAHVEMMGLIGMGNNPMV
;
A
#
# COMPACT_ATOMS: atom_id res chain seq x y z
N ILE A 1 11.13 6.07 13.19
CA ILE A 1 11.57 4.91 14.03
C ILE A 1 11.89 3.69 13.17
N ILE A 2 10.96 3.24 12.32
CA ILE A 2 11.12 2.05 11.45
C ILE A 2 12.42 2.11 10.63
N SER A 3 12.69 3.23 9.96
CA SER A 3 13.90 3.38 9.13
C SER A 3 15.18 3.25 9.94
N ARG A 4 15.20 3.79 11.16
CA ARG A 4 16.36 3.72 12.05
C ARG A 4 16.65 2.29 12.53
N ILE A 5 15.62 1.56 12.95
CA ILE A 5 15.78 0.18 13.46
C ILE A 5 16.26 -0.77 12.36
N ASN A 6 15.71 -0.61 11.15
CA ASN A 6 16.03 -1.49 10.03
C ASN A 6 17.26 -1.05 9.22
N GLY A 7 17.79 0.16 9.46
CA GLY A 7 18.90 0.72 8.70
C GLY A 7 18.50 1.25 7.31
N PHE A 8 17.22 1.56 7.11
CA PHE A 8 16.72 2.13 5.86
C PHE A 8 17.00 3.64 5.77
N THR A 9 16.73 4.23 4.61
CA THR A 9 16.78 5.68 4.42
C THR A 9 15.43 6.28 4.75
N SER A 10 15.38 7.21 5.71
CA SER A 10 14.18 8.01 5.98
C SER A 10 14.13 9.17 5.01
N VAL A 11 12.97 9.35 4.37
CA VAL A 11 12.71 10.48 3.48
C VAL A 11 11.52 11.24 4.02
N GLU A 12 11.72 12.53 4.21
CA GLU A 12 10.69 13.46 4.65
C GLU A 12 10.27 14.32 3.46
N THR A 13 8.97 14.48 3.29
CA THR A 13 8.38 15.21 2.17
C THR A 13 7.54 16.37 2.66
N GLU A 14 7.37 17.34 1.78
CA GLU A 14 6.41 18.42 1.92
C GLU A 14 5.59 18.48 0.63
N TYR A 15 4.28 18.38 0.77
CA TYR A 15 3.33 18.39 -0.34
C TYR A 15 2.60 19.73 -0.42
N ASP A 16 2.71 20.41 -1.56
CA ASP A 16 1.97 21.64 -1.82
C ASP A 16 0.58 21.31 -2.38
N TYR A 17 -0.43 21.43 -1.52
CA TYR A 17 -1.83 21.17 -1.88
C TYR A 17 -2.41 22.07 -2.96
N LYS A 18 -1.82 23.25 -3.20
CA LYS A 18 -2.30 24.17 -4.24
C LYS A 18 -1.77 23.78 -5.62
N THR A 19 -0.54 23.32 -5.69
CA THR A 19 0.16 23.02 -6.96
C THR A 19 0.22 21.53 -7.28
N GLY A 20 0.09 20.67 -6.27
CA GLY A 20 0.32 19.22 -6.37
C GLY A 20 1.80 18.83 -6.39
N GLU A 21 2.71 19.76 -6.06
CA GLU A 21 4.14 19.52 -6.08
C GLU A 21 4.62 18.81 -4.81
N LEU A 22 5.44 17.76 -4.97
CA LEU A 22 6.07 17.03 -3.87
C LEU A 22 7.56 17.35 -3.76
N LYS A 23 7.95 17.95 -2.63
CA LYS A 23 9.34 18.29 -2.31
C LYS A 23 9.89 17.31 -1.30
N ILE A 24 11.19 16.99 -1.43
CA ILE A 24 11.91 16.26 -0.38
C ILE A 24 12.60 17.31 0.48
N VAL A 25 12.27 17.31 1.78
CA VAL A 25 12.85 18.25 2.74
C VAL A 25 14.06 17.67 3.47
N SER A 26 14.13 16.34 3.59
CA SER A 26 15.23 15.65 4.26
C SER A 26 15.38 14.20 3.80
N GLU A 27 16.62 13.75 3.64
CA GLU A 27 16.97 12.36 3.43
C GLU A 27 18.06 11.94 4.41
N LYS A 28 17.82 10.86 5.16
CA LYS A 28 18.77 10.34 6.14
C LYS A 28 18.89 8.82 6.06
N ALA A 29 20.03 8.36 5.56
CA ALA A 29 20.42 6.95 5.59
C ALA A 29 20.88 6.55 7.00
N PHE A 30 20.32 5.46 7.54
CA PHE A 30 20.69 4.92 8.86
C PHE A 30 21.67 3.73 8.79
N SER A 31 22.03 3.26 7.60
CA SER A 31 23.06 2.24 7.39
C SER A 31 23.83 2.49 6.09
N LYS A 32 24.76 1.58 5.77
CA LYS A 32 25.48 1.52 4.49
C LYS A 32 25.08 0.23 3.75
N GLY A 33 25.15 0.23 2.42
CA GLY A 33 24.85 -0.94 1.59
C GLY A 33 23.38 -1.05 1.20
N ASP A 34 22.90 -2.26 0.90
CA ASP A 34 21.59 -2.48 0.26
C ASP A 34 20.40 -2.03 1.10
N ARG A 35 20.49 -2.11 2.43
CA ARG A 35 19.42 -1.63 3.32
C ARG A 35 19.17 -0.13 3.17
N ALA A 36 20.22 0.65 2.93
CA ALA A 36 20.09 2.09 2.70
C ALA A 36 19.40 2.44 1.37
N LYS A 37 19.28 1.49 0.43
CA LYS A 37 18.51 1.68 -0.81
C LYS A 37 17.00 1.65 -0.57
N VAL A 38 16.56 1.04 0.53
CA VAL A 38 15.15 1.06 0.92
C VAL A 38 14.83 2.45 1.48
N LYS A 39 13.95 3.17 0.80
CA LYS A 39 13.45 4.47 1.24
C LYS A 39 12.15 4.29 2.01
N CYS A 40 12.03 4.98 3.14
CA CYS A 40 10.85 5.01 3.97
C CYS A 40 10.32 6.44 4.01
N TYR A 41 9.20 6.63 3.33
CA TYR A 41 8.44 7.87 3.31
C TYR A 41 7.41 7.90 4.45
N GLY A 42 7.21 9.08 5.03
CA GLY A 42 5.98 9.40 5.77
C GLY A 42 5.08 10.19 4.84
N ALA A 43 3.79 9.86 4.79
CA ALA A 43 2.79 10.64 4.07
C ALA A 43 1.66 10.97 5.04
N ASP A 44 1.23 12.23 5.06
CA ASP A 44 0.18 12.70 5.95
C ASP A 44 -1.22 12.40 5.40
N ASP A 45 -1.36 12.26 4.09
CA ASP A 45 -2.62 11.94 3.43
C ASP A 45 -2.47 11.17 2.11
N VAL A 46 -3.61 10.96 1.45
CA VAL A 46 -3.73 10.22 0.18
C VAL A 46 -3.03 10.93 -0.97
N SER A 47 -3.15 12.24 -1.08
CA SER A 47 -2.61 13.02 -2.20
C SER A 47 -1.10 13.04 -2.16
N GLU A 48 -0.52 13.27 -0.98
CA GLU A 48 0.93 13.17 -0.78
C GLU A 48 1.42 11.75 -1.07
N GLY A 49 0.73 10.73 -0.56
CA GLY A 49 1.07 9.33 -0.83
C GLY A 49 1.07 8.98 -2.32
N VAL A 50 0.08 9.48 -3.08
CA VAL A 50 0.01 9.33 -4.54
C VAL A 50 1.17 10.06 -5.22
N ALA A 51 1.48 11.29 -4.79
CA ALA A 51 2.60 12.04 -5.35
C ALA A 51 3.94 11.34 -5.11
N ILE A 52 4.13 10.69 -3.95
CA ILE A 52 5.31 9.85 -3.66
C ILE A 52 5.38 8.67 -4.62
N MET A 53 4.27 7.97 -4.85
CA MET A 53 4.20 6.84 -5.78
C MET A 53 4.52 7.27 -7.23
N ILE A 54 4.06 8.46 -7.64
CA ILE A 54 4.38 9.05 -8.94
C ILE A 54 5.88 9.35 -9.03
N LYS A 55 6.43 10.02 -8.01
CA LYS A 55 7.85 10.41 -7.95
C LYS A 55 8.80 9.22 -8.02
N GLU A 56 8.51 8.15 -7.29
CA GLU A 56 9.32 6.93 -7.31
C GLU A 56 8.99 6.00 -8.50
N GLY A 57 7.98 6.34 -9.31
CA GLY A 57 7.63 5.60 -10.51
C GLY A 57 7.18 4.16 -10.25
N VAL A 58 6.46 3.93 -9.15
CA VAL A 58 6.16 2.58 -8.63
C VAL A 58 5.40 1.71 -9.65
N ASP A 59 5.95 0.55 -9.96
CA ASP A 59 5.32 -0.43 -10.86
C ASP A 59 4.51 -1.50 -10.10
N VAL A 60 4.91 -1.82 -8.87
CA VAL A 60 4.29 -2.85 -8.04
C VAL A 60 4.17 -2.34 -6.62
N SER A 61 3.00 -2.49 -6.01
CA SER A 61 2.84 -2.21 -4.58
C SER A 61 2.05 -3.28 -3.86
N ILE A 62 2.43 -3.51 -2.61
CA ILE A 62 1.70 -4.35 -1.68
C ILE A 62 1.24 -3.45 -0.54
N THR A 63 -0.07 -3.40 -0.33
CA THR A 63 -0.62 -2.65 0.79
C THR A 63 -0.78 -3.57 1.99
N GLY A 64 -0.16 -3.16 3.09
CA GLY A 64 -0.36 -3.79 4.39
C GLY A 64 -1.76 -3.45 4.90
N ASN A 65 -2.46 -4.46 5.37
CA ASN A 65 -3.74 -4.24 6.02
C ASN A 65 -3.46 -3.78 7.45
N SER A 66 -3.32 -2.47 7.63
CA SER A 66 -3.08 -1.81 8.92
C SER A 66 -4.20 -2.16 9.90
N THR A 67 -3.87 -2.30 11.19
CA THR A 67 -4.82 -2.37 12.31
C THR A 67 -5.74 -1.14 12.42
N ASN A 68 -5.56 -0.16 11.53
CA ASN A 68 -6.44 0.97 11.34
C ASN A 68 -6.60 1.26 9.83
N PRO A 69 -7.82 1.11 9.26
CA PRO A 69 -8.11 1.37 7.84
C PRO A 69 -8.00 2.86 7.47
N THR A 70 -7.98 3.77 8.46
CA THR A 70 -7.83 5.21 8.21
C THR A 70 -6.41 5.63 7.87
N ARG A 71 -5.44 4.70 7.82
CA ARG A 71 -4.03 5.02 7.47
C ARG A 71 -3.78 5.19 5.97
N PHE A 72 -4.83 5.43 5.18
CA PHE A 72 -4.78 5.89 3.78
C PHE A 72 -4.10 4.97 2.76
N GLN A 73 -3.49 3.85 3.15
CA GLN A 73 -2.70 3.00 2.24
C GLN A 73 -3.53 2.39 1.11
N HIS A 74 -4.77 1.94 1.38
CA HIS A 74 -5.68 1.43 0.34
C HIS A 74 -6.17 2.56 -0.59
N PRO A 75 -6.65 3.71 -0.06
CA PRO A 75 -6.94 4.87 -0.90
C PRO A 75 -5.78 5.34 -1.77
N VAL A 76 -4.53 5.37 -1.27
CA VAL A 76 -3.34 5.72 -2.05
C VAL A 76 -3.16 4.76 -3.21
N ALA A 77 -3.18 3.44 -2.95
CA ALA A 77 -3.02 2.44 -3.99
C ALA A 77 -4.12 2.52 -5.07
N GLY A 78 -5.38 2.69 -4.65
CA GLY A 78 -6.50 2.83 -5.59
C GLY A 78 -6.47 4.12 -6.41
N THR A 79 -6.09 5.24 -5.78
CA THR A 79 -5.99 6.53 -6.46
C THR A 79 -4.80 6.54 -7.43
N TYR A 80 -3.67 5.97 -7.02
CA TYR A 80 -2.51 5.78 -7.90
C TYR A 80 -2.81 4.83 -9.05
N LYS A 81 -3.61 3.77 -8.84
CA LYS A 81 -4.08 2.88 -9.92
C LYS A 81 -4.84 3.64 -10.99
N LYS A 82 -5.79 4.49 -10.59
CA LYS A 82 -6.52 5.37 -11.51
C LYS A 82 -5.56 6.28 -12.29
N TRP A 83 -4.66 6.97 -11.60
CA TRP A 83 -3.64 7.82 -12.23
C TRP A 83 -2.78 7.04 -13.23
N ALA A 84 -2.32 5.83 -12.87
CA ALA A 84 -1.49 5.00 -13.72
C ALA A 84 -2.23 4.60 -15.02
N ILE A 85 -3.51 4.22 -14.92
CA ILE A 85 -4.35 3.92 -16.09
C ILE A 85 -4.50 5.16 -16.98
N GLU A 86 -4.81 6.32 -16.39
CA GLU A 86 -5.01 7.58 -17.12
C GLU A 86 -3.72 8.08 -17.81
N ASN A 87 -2.55 7.67 -17.30
CA ASN A 87 -1.24 8.05 -17.85
C ASN A 87 -0.55 6.90 -18.61
N GLY A 88 -1.26 5.81 -18.92
CA GLY A 88 -0.71 4.68 -19.66
C GLY A 88 0.43 3.93 -18.96
N LYS A 89 0.58 4.07 -17.63
CA LYS A 89 1.59 3.37 -16.83
C LYS A 89 1.04 2.02 -16.37
N LYS A 90 1.82 0.96 -16.62
CA LYS A 90 1.56 -0.36 -16.05
C LYS A 90 1.86 -0.31 -14.55
N TYR A 91 0.87 -0.66 -13.74
CA TYR A 91 1.00 -0.73 -12.30
C TYR A 91 0.17 -1.91 -11.78
N PHE A 92 0.77 -2.74 -10.95
CA PHE A 92 0.14 -3.88 -10.28
C PHE A 92 0.01 -3.61 -8.79
N SER A 93 -1.17 -3.86 -8.23
CA SER A 93 -1.44 -3.61 -6.81
C SER A 93 -2.17 -4.78 -6.17
N VAL A 94 -1.79 -5.09 -4.93
CA VAL A 94 -2.43 -6.16 -4.15
C VAL A 94 -2.56 -5.78 -2.67
N ALA A 95 -3.71 -6.10 -2.08
CA ALA A 95 -3.90 -6.04 -0.64
C ALA A 95 -3.39 -7.34 0.04
N SER A 96 -2.61 -7.20 1.11
CA SER A 96 -2.11 -8.34 1.88
C SER A 96 -3.21 -8.90 2.81
N GLY A 97 -3.87 -9.98 2.42
CA GLY A 97 -5.17 -10.42 2.95
C GLY A 97 -5.26 -10.77 4.44
N GLY A 98 -4.14 -11.00 5.11
CA GLY A 98 -4.16 -11.37 6.52
C GLY A 98 -4.74 -10.32 7.47
N GLY A 99 -4.74 -9.02 7.14
CA GLY A 99 -5.07 -7.97 8.10
C GLY A 99 -6.45 -7.31 7.96
N THR A 100 -7.06 -7.21 6.77
CA THR A 100 -8.28 -6.40 6.60
C THR A 100 -9.48 -7.08 7.23
N GLY A 101 -9.67 -8.38 7.00
CA GLY A 101 -10.74 -9.14 7.65
C GLY A 101 -10.62 -9.15 9.18
N ARG A 102 -9.40 -9.09 9.72
CA ARG A 102 -9.17 -8.96 11.18
C ARG A 102 -9.42 -7.54 11.67
N THR A 103 -9.00 -6.52 10.93
CA THR A 103 -9.11 -5.12 11.35
C THR A 103 -10.55 -4.61 11.25
N LEU A 104 -11.24 -4.96 10.16
CA LEU A 104 -12.64 -4.67 9.93
C LEU A 104 -13.56 -5.80 10.41
N HIS A 105 -13.11 -6.61 11.37
CA HIS A 105 -13.97 -7.62 11.97
C HIS A 105 -15.23 -6.94 12.55
N PRO A 106 -16.44 -7.49 12.34
CA PRO A 106 -17.70 -6.94 12.84
C PRO A 106 -17.64 -6.42 14.28
N ASP A 107 -17.01 -7.19 15.16
CA ASP A 107 -16.87 -6.88 16.59
C ASP A 107 -15.85 -5.76 16.86
N ASN A 108 -14.83 -5.61 16.00
CA ASN A 108 -13.77 -4.62 16.18
C ASN A 108 -14.21 -3.20 15.78
N VAL A 109 -15.16 -3.09 14.86
CA VAL A 109 -15.63 -1.79 14.33
C VAL A 109 -17.08 -1.47 14.71
N ALA A 110 -17.72 -2.30 15.55
CA ALA A 110 -19.10 -2.15 16.00
C ALA A 110 -20.12 -1.95 14.86
N ALA A 111 -19.81 -2.43 13.66
CA ALA A 111 -20.64 -2.27 12.46
C ALA A 111 -21.36 -3.57 12.07
N GLY A 112 -21.18 -4.66 12.83
CA GLY A 112 -21.77 -5.95 12.51
C GLY A 112 -21.31 -6.46 11.13
N PRO A 113 -22.12 -7.32 10.47
CA PRO A 113 -21.80 -7.85 9.14
C PRO A 113 -21.57 -6.79 8.05
N ALA A 114 -22.04 -5.55 8.24
CA ALA A 114 -21.82 -4.48 7.27
C ALA A 114 -20.33 -4.13 7.10
N SER A 115 -19.47 -4.44 8.07
CA SER A 115 -18.02 -4.22 7.98
C SER A 115 -17.35 -5.05 6.87
N TYR A 116 -17.94 -6.18 6.47
CA TYR A 116 -17.46 -6.99 5.35
C TYR A 116 -17.62 -6.25 4.02
N GLY A 117 -18.64 -5.41 3.87
CA GLY A 117 -18.80 -4.55 2.70
C GLY A 117 -17.63 -3.58 2.53
N MET A 118 -17.12 -3.03 3.63
CA MET A 118 -15.93 -2.17 3.60
C MET A 118 -14.64 -2.97 3.31
N THR A 119 -14.55 -4.21 3.81
CA THR A 119 -13.45 -5.14 3.48
C THR A 119 -13.39 -5.42 1.99
N ASP A 120 -14.52 -5.78 1.38
CA ASP A 120 -14.63 -6.00 -0.06
C ASP A 120 -14.32 -4.73 -0.86
N THR A 121 -14.84 -3.58 -0.41
CA THR A 121 -14.58 -2.28 -1.05
C THR A 121 -13.08 -1.95 -1.09
N MET A 122 -12.36 -2.15 0.01
CA MET A 122 -10.91 -1.90 0.05
C MET A 122 -10.12 -2.87 -0.83
N GLY A 123 -10.52 -4.13 -0.91
CA GLY A 123 -9.93 -5.09 -1.84
C GLY A 123 -10.12 -4.67 -3.30
N ARG A 124 -11.32 -4.16 -3.64
CA ARG A 124 -11.64 -3.68 -5.00
C ARG A 124 -10.89 -2.43 -5.42
N MET A 125 -10.39 -1.60 -4.48
CA MET A 125 -9.57 -0.43 -4.82
C MET A 125 -8.31 -0.81 -5.60
N HIS A 126 -7.79 -2.03 -5.45
CA HIS A 126 -6.60 -2.49 -6.15
C HIS A 126 -6.86 -2.90 -7.62
N GLY A 127 -8.11 -3.26 -7.96
CA GLY A 127 -8.53 -3.67 -9.30
C GLY A 127 -7.99 -5.04 -9.78
N ASP A 128 -6.70 -5.32 -9.61
CA ASP A 128 -6.04 -6.53 -10.15
C ASP A 128 -6.23 -7.77 -9.27
N ALA A 129 -5.96 -7.63 -7.97
CA ALA A 129 -5.97 -8.74 -7.03
C ALA A 129 -6.59 -8.30 -5.69
N GLN A 130 -7.66 -8.99 -5.27
CA GLN A 130 -8.40 -8.62 -4.07
C GLN A 130 -7.64 -8.97 -2.78
N PHE A 131 -7.05 -10.17 -2.67
CA PHE A 131 -6.32 -10.58 -1.47
C PHE A 131 -5.22 -11.61 -1.78
N ALA A 132 -3.99 -11.34 -1.33
CA ALA A 132 -2.93 -12.35 -1.24
C ALA A 132 -2.95 -13.00 0.15
N GLY A 133 -2.99 -14.34 0.20
CA GLY A 133 -2.97 -15.10 1.45
C GLY A 133 -1.79 -14.74 2.34
N SER A 134 -2.02 -14.68 3.66
CA SER A 134 -1.01 -14.25 4.62
C SER A 134 0.07 -15.31 4.82
N SER A 135 1.22 -15.17 4.14
CA SER A 135 2.50 -15.68 4.66
C SER A 135 3.73 -15.31 3.85
N SER A 136 3.64 -14.92 2.57
CA SER A 136 4.86 -14.63 1.80
C SER A 136 4.54 -13.94 0.48
N VAL A 137 4.31 -12.62 0.51
CA VAL A 137 3.93 -11.90 -0.72
C VAL A 137 5.03 -11.90 -1.79
N PRO A 138 6.35 -11.80 -1.49
CA PRO A 138 7.38 -11.99 -2.51
C PRO A 138 7.32 -13.38 -3.18
N ALA A 139 7.10 -14.45 -2.39
CA ALA A 139 6.93 -15.80 -2.93
C ALA A 139 5.59 -15.97 -3.67
N HIS A 140 4.52 -15.27 -3.26
CA HIS A 140 3.24 -15.28 -3.98
C HIS A 140 3.32 -14.51 -5.29
N VAL A 141 4.05 -13.38 -5.36
CA VAL A 141 4.26 -12.63 -6.61
C VAL A 141 5.11 -13.45 -7.58
N GLU A 142 6.12 -14.17 -7.09
CA GLU A 142 6.90 -15.12 -7.88
C GLU A 142 6.06 -16.33 -8.35
N MET A 143 5.11 -16.81 -7.53
CA MET A 143 4.19 -17.90 -7.86
C MET A 143 3.02 -17.48 -8.77
N MET A 144 2.56 -16.23 -8.69
CA MET A 144 1.53 -15.63 -9.56
C MET A 144 2.07 -15.31 -10.97
N GLY A 145 3.38 -15.40 -11.19
CA GLY A 145 4.00 -15.39 -12.52
C GLY A 145 3.63 -16.59 -13.40
N LEU A 146 2.95 -17.62 -12.87
CA LEU A 146 2.50 -18.78 -13.64
C LEU A 146 0.97 -19.02 -13.60
N ILE A 147 0.28 -18.86 -12.47
CA ILE A 147 -1.17 -19.10 -12.37
C ILE A 147 -1.80 -18.17 -11.33
N GLY A 148 -2.64 -17.25 -11.77
CA GLY A 148 -3.50 -16.44 -10.90
C GLY A 148 -4.76 -17.21 -10.50
N MET A 149 -4.77 -17.78 -9.30
CA MET A 149 -6.01 -18.14 -8.60
C MET A 149 -5.86 -17.76 -7.12
N GLY A 150 -6.49 -16.65 -6.74
CA GLY A 150 -6.62 -16.26 -5.33
C GLY A 150 -7.57 -17.22 -4.62
N ASN A 151 -7.05 -17.98 -3.66
CA ASN A 151 -7.88 -18.76 -2.74
C ASN A 151 -8.63 -17.79 -1.82
N ASN A 152 -9.92 -17.58 -2.11
CA ASN A 152 -10.85 -17.15 -1.09
C ASN A 152 -11.33 -18.44 -0.37
N PRO A 153 -11.00 -18.69 0.91
CA PRO A 153 -11.78 -19.64 1.67
C PRO A 153 -13.18 -19.04 1.81
N MET A 154 -14.16 -19.70 1.21
CA MET A 154 -15.56 -19.50 1.58
C MET A 154 -15.66 -19.72 3.10
N VAL A 155 -16.13 -18.70 3.81
CA VAL A 155 -16.70 -18.84 5.16
C VAL A 155 -18.06 -18.16 5.13
#